data_AF-A0A926URX2-F1
#
_entry.id   AF-A0A926URX2-F1
#
_cell.length_a   1.000
_cell.length_b   1.000
_cell.length_c   1.000
_cell.angle_alpha   90.00
_cell.angle_beta   90.00
_cell.angle_gamma   90.00
#
_symmetry.space_group_name_H-M   'P 1'
#
loop_
_entity.id
_entity.type
_entity.pdbx_description
1 polymer ?
#
loop_
_entity_poly.entity_id
_entity_poly.type
_entity_poly.pdbx_seq_one_letter_code
_entity_poly.pdbx_strand_id
1 'polypeptide(L)' 'MISVYKHPYERLDIFLNEYQSRLEQALAAIEVIKKSDLASDEFSQALADLHVCATVIEPYSEGLVEAIDQFSEDSPE' A
#
# COMPACT_ATOMS: atom_id res chain seq x y z
N MET A 1 7.22 -19.46 -19.66
CA MET A 1 8.10 -19.49 -18.47
C MET A 1 7.29 -18.93 -17.32
N ILE A 2 6.87 -19.79 -16.40
CA ILE A 2 6.23 -19.35 -15.16
C ILE A 2 7.40 -19.09 -14.21
N SER A 3 7.70 -17.83 -13.92
CA SER A 3 8.67 -17.49 -12.87
C SER A 3 8.05 -17.95 -11.56
N VAL A 4 8.48 -19.11 -11.08
CA VAL A 4 8.12 -19.62 -9.77
C VAL A 4 8.84 -18.74 -8.77
N TYR A 5 8.11 -17.77 -8.19
CA TYR A 5 8.60 -16.97 -7.08
C TYR A 5 9.13 -17.92 -6.00
N LYS A 6 10.41 -17.77 -5.65
CA LYS A 6 11.07 -18.63 -4.66
C LYS A 6 10.73 -18.05 -3.29
N HIS A 7 9.95 -18.77 -2.51
CA HIS A 7 9.50 -18.43 -1.15
C HIS A 7 8.38 -17.38 -1.01
N PRO A 8 7.32 -17.68 -0.22
CA PRO A 8 6.27 -16.73 0.13
C PRO A 8 6.80 -15.45 0.82
N TYR A 9 7.99 -15.54 1.44
CA TYR A 9 8.68 -14.41 2.05
C TYR A 9 9.11 -13.33 1.04
N GLU A 10 9.59 -13.69 -0.15
CA GLU A 10 9.99 -12.70 -1.17
C GLU A 10 8.78 -11.91 -1.68
N ARG A 11 7.63 -12.59 -1.84
CA ARG A 11 6.38 -11.96 -2.24
C ARG A 11 5.85 -11.04 -1.13
N LEU A 12 5.93 -11.48 0.12
CA LEU A 12 5.55 -10.69 1.29
C LEU A 12 6.40 -9.41 1.41
N ASP A 13 7.72 -9.51 1.23
CA ASP A 13 8.64 -8.37 1.31
C ASP A 13 8.35 -7.31 0.23
N ILE A 14 8.05 -7.74 -1.00
CA ILE A 14 7.63 -6.81 -2.08
C ILE A 14 6.36 -6.08 -1.70
N PHE A 15 5.34 -6.81 -1.21
CA PHE A 15 4.09 -6.20 -0.79
C PHE A 15 4.30 -5.23 0.38
N LEU A 16 5.10 -5.59 1.38
CA LEU A 16 5.41 -4.72 2.52
C LEU A 16 6.09 -3.43 2.09
N ASN A 17 7.09 -3.49 1.21
CA ASN A 17 7.84 -2.31 0.76
C ASN A 17 6.97 -1.36 -0.08
N GLU A 18 6.23 -1.89 -1.05
CA GLU A 18 5.32 -1.10 -1.89
C GLU A 18 4.18 -0.51 -1.04
N TYR A 19 3.61 -1.31 -0.12
CA TYR A 19 2.56 -0.87 0.79
C TYR A 19 3.02 0.26 1.71
N GLN A 20 4.20 0.12 2.32
CA GLN A 20 4.78 1.14 3.18
C GLN A 20 4.96 2.46 2.44
N SER A 21 5.56 2.45 1.25
CA SER A 21 5.78 3.69 0.49
C SER A 21 4.47 4.39 0.13
N ARG A 22 3.42 3.63 -0.21
CA ARG A 22 2.10 4.20 -0.50
C ARG A 22 1.41 4.75 0.74
N LEU A 23 1.57 4.10 1.90
CA LEU A 23 1.07 4.63 3.17
C LEU A 23 1.74 5.95 3.53
N GLU A 24 3.06 6.06 3.38
CA GLU A 24 3.79 7.31 3.64
C GLU A 24 3.30 8.45 2.74
N GLN A 25 3.05 8.17 1.46
CA GLN A 25 2.47 9.14 0.52
C GLN A 25 1.04 9.54 0.91
N ALA A 26 0.20 8.58 1.28
CA ALA A 26 -1.17 8.84 1.75
C ALA A 26 -1.18 9.72 3.01
N LEU A 27 -0.30 9.43 3.97
CA LEU A 27 -0.16 10.23 5.20
C LEU A 27 0.28 11.67 4.89
N ALA A 28 1.24 11.85 3.97
CA ALA A 28 1.66 13.18 3.55
C ALA A 28 0.51 13.97 2.89
N ALA A 29 -0.26 13.33 1.99
CA ALA A 29 -1.41 13.94 1.36
C ALA A 29 -2.49 14.33 2.37
N ILE A 30 -2.79 13.46 3.35
CA ILE A 30 -3.73 13.75 4.44
C ILE A 30 -3.29 14.98 5.25
N GLU A 31 -2.00 15.10 5.56
CA GLU A 31 -1.48 16.26 6.29
C GLU A 31 -1.62 17.56 5.50
N VAL A 32 -1.43 17.52 4.18
CA VAL A 32 -1.67 18.67 3.30
C VAL A 32 -3.15 19.04 3.29
N ILE A 33 -4.06 18.07 3.09
CA ILE A 33 -5.51 18.28 3.10
C ILE A 33 -5.98 18.95 4.40
N LYS A 34 -5.45 18.51 5.55
CA LYS A 34 -5.84 19.06 6.87
C LYS A 34 -5.38 20.50 7.11
N LYS A 35 -4.33 20.95 6.42
CA LYS A 35 -3.69 22.25 6.67
C LYS A 35 -3.95 23.28 5.57
N SER A 36 -4.34 22.83 4.38
CA SER A 36 -4.50 23.68 3.21
C SER A 36 -5.90 24.30 3.14
N ASP A 37 -6.01 25.42 2.42
CA ASP A 37 -7.32 26.01 2.08
C ASP A 37 -8.03 25.10 1.06
N LEU A 38 -9.33 24.90 1.24
CA LEU A 38 -10.17 24.11 0.33
C LEU A 38 -10.15 24.62 -1.11
N ALA A 39 -9.89 25.91 -1.32
CA ALA A 39 -9.81 26.52 -2.65
C ALA A 39 -8.39 26.48 -3.25
N SER A 40 -7.41 25.92 -2.55
CA SER A 40 -6.02 25.87 -3.02
C SER A 40 -5.78 24.73 -4.01
N ASP A 41 -4.84 24.95 -4.94
CA ASP A 41 -4.34 23.92 -5.85
C ASP A 41 -3.66 22.79 -5.06
N GLU A 42 -3.02 23.11 -3.93
CA GLU A 42 -2.35 22.16 -3.03
C GLU A 42 -3.36 21.16 -2.42
N PHE A 43 -4.53 21.64 -2.00
CA PHE A 43 -5.60 20.79 -1.50
C PHE A 43 -6.14 19.86 -2.61
N SER A 44 -6.34 20.41 -3.81
CA SER A 44 -6.82 19.64 -4.96
C SER A 44 -5.83 18.55 -5.39
N GLN A 45 -4.53 18.88 -5.40
CA GLN A 45 -3.47 17.91 -5.69
C GLN A 45 -3.38 16.84 -4.61
N ALA A 46 -3.44 17.22 -3.34
CA ALA A 46 -3.38 16.25 -2.24
C ALA A 46 -4.58 15.29 -2.24
N LEU A 47 -5.77 15.74 -2.65
CA LEU A 47 -6.92 14.84 -2.86
C LEU A 47 -6.68 13.85 -4.00
N ALA A 48 -6.11 14.31 -5.12
CA ALA A 48 -5.78 13.42 -6.24
C ALA A 48 -4.73 12.37 -5.83
N ASP A 49 -3.69 12.80 -5.11
CA ASP A 49 -2.63 11.93 -4.61
C ASP A 49 -3.19 10.90 -3.62
N LEU A 50 -4.05 11.32 -2.69
CA LEU A 50 -4.71 10.43 -1.74
C LEU A 50 -5.63 9.42 -2.46
N HIS A 51 -6.36 9.86 -3.49
CA HIS A 51 -7.20 8.97 -4.28
C HIS A 51 -6.39 7.87 -4.99
N VAL A 52 -5.27 8.25 -5.63
CA VAL A 52 -4.35 7.28 -6.24
C VAL A 52 -3.81 6.32 -5.19
N CYS A 53 -3.35 6.83 -4.05
CA CYS A 53 -2.86 5.99 -2.97
C CYS A 53 -3.93 4.99 -2.50
N ALA A 54 -5.17 5.43 -2.27
CA ALA A 54 -6.26 4.56 -1.84
C ALA A 54 -6.52 3.42 -2.84
N THR A 55 -6.57 3.73 -4.14
CA THR A 55 -6.81 2.72 -5.19
C THR A 55 -5.69 1.68 -5.33
N VAL A 56 -4.49 2.02 -4.88
CA VAL A 56 -3.31 1.15 -4.93
C VAL A 56 -3.17 0.35 -3.63
N ILE A 57 -3.41 0.99 -2.48
CA ILE A 57 -3.33 0.39 -1.15
C ILE A 57 -4.34 -0.75 -0.98
N GLU A 58 -5.56 -0.61 -1.50
CA GLU A 58 -6.61 -1.64 -1.37
C GLU A 58 -6.18 -3.02 -1.92
N PRO A 59 -5.82 -3.18 -3.21
CA PRO A 59 -5.38 -4.47 -3.73
C PRO A 59 -4.08 -4.98 -3.10
N TYR A 60 -3.16 -4.08 -2.71
CA TYR A 60 -1.96 -4.50 -1.97
C TYR A 60 -2.27 -4.99 -0.55
N SER A 61 -3.29 -4.42 0.11
CA SER A 61 -3.75 -4.90 1.42
C SER A 61 -4.30 -6.33 1.31
N GLU A 62 -5.07 -6.61 0.27
CA GLU A 62 -5.61 -7.96 0.02
C GLU A 62 -4.48 -8.97 -0.23
N GLY A 63 -3.53 -8.65 -1.11
CA GLY A 63 -2.38 -9.51 -1.39
C GLY A 63 -1.46 -9.71 -0.19
N LEU A 64 -1.34 -8.70 0.68
CA LEU A 64 -0.60 -8.78 1.93
C LEU A 64 -1.27 -9.75 2.91
N VAL A 65 -2.60 -9.67 3.07
CA VAL A 65 -3.37 -10.58 3.92
C VAL A 65 -3.22 -12.02 3.41
N GLU A 66 -3.40 -12.27 2.11
CA GLU A 66 -3.25 -13.60 1.53
C GLU A 66 -1.84 -14.18 1.76
N ALA A 67 -0.80 -13.35 1.62
CA ALA A 67 0.59 -13.77 1.85
C ALA A 67 0.87 -14.09 3.33
N ILE A 68 0.28 -13.33 4.26
CA ILE A 68 0.39 -13.57 5.71
C ILE A 68 -0.35 -14.87 6.10
N ASP A 69 -1.54 -15.09 5.55
CA ASP A 69 -2.33 -16.30 5.79
C ASP A 69 -1.57 -17.54 5.32
N GLN A 70 -1.05 -17.52 4.08
CA GLN A 70 -0.23 -18.61 3.54
C GLN A 70 1.02 -18.88 4.39
N PHE A 71 1.70 -17.83 4.86
CA PHE A 71 2.86 -18.00 5.74
C PHE A 71 2.48 -18.61 7.09
N SER A 72 1.31 -18.27 7.63
CA SER A 72 0.81 -18.77 8.90
C SER A 72 0.31 -20.22 8.80
N GLU A 73 -0.27 -20.61 7.67
CA GLU A 73 -0.71 -21.98 7.38
C GLU A 73 0.44 -22.93 7.03
N ASP A 74 1.51 -22.44 6.37
CA ASP A 74 2.72 -23.21 6.05
C ASP A 74 3.67 -23.38 7.25
N SER A 75 3.38 -22.77 8.39
CA SER A 75 4.15 -22.96 9.63
C SER A 75 3.59 -24.17 10.37
N PRO A 76 4.22 -25.36 10.29
CA PRO A 76 3.75 -26.51 11.06
C PRO A 76 4.02 -26.23 12.55
N GLU A 77 3.04 -26.52 13.40
CA GLU A 77 3.28 -26.62 14.85
C GLU A 77 4.46 -27.55 15.17
#